data_AF-A0A9Q3ES95-F1
#
_entry.id   AF-A0A9Q3ES95-F1
#
_cell.length_a   1.000
_cell.length_b   1.000
_cell.length_c   1.000
_cell.angle_alpha   90.00
_cell.angle_beta   90.00
_cell.angle_gamma   90.00
#
_symmetry.space_group_name_H-M   'P 1'
#
loop_
_entity.id
_entity.type
_entity.pdbx_description
1 polymer ?
#
loop_
_entity_poly.entity_id
_entity_poly.type
_entity_poly.pdbx_seq_one_letter_code
_entity_poly.pdbx_strand_id
1 'polypeptide(L)'
;MDLPSLSFHAFLEEQWNGEEKPEEFETVLKVVPPSYHQYLDVFSKVKAQKLSPHRTCDHHIELEGLLPPVGVIYSLSNNDSETQWAYISENVEKGFNRSTCLFC
;
A
#
# COMPACT_ATOMS: atom_id res chain seq x y z
N MET A 1 18.12 17.76 22.31
CA MET A 1 17.92 17.48 20.88
C MET A 1 16.52 16.91 20.80
N ASP A 2 15.54 17.80 20.62
CA ASP A 2 14.13 17.41 20.62
C ASP A 2 13.78 16.93 19.22
N LEU A 3 13.52 15.62 19.09
CA LEU A 3 12.90 15.08 17.89
C LEU A 3 11.43 15.53 17.91
N PRO A 4 10.92 16.17 16.85
CA PRO A 4 9.51 16.50 16.79
C PRO A 4 8.73 15.19 16.79
N SER A 5 7.73 15.07 17.68
CA SER A 5 6.78 13.97 17.68
C SER A 5 5.90 14.10 16.43
N LEU A 6 6.39 13.60 15.29
CA LEU A 6 5.54 13.35 14.15
C LEU A 6 4.62 12.20 14.57
N SER A 7 3.34 12.50 14.76
CA SER A 7 2.35 11.44 14.92
C SER A 7 2.41 10.55 13.68
N PHE A 8 2.22 9.25 13.85
CA PHE A 8 2.20 8.30 12.73
C PHE A 8 1.23 8.74 11.63
N HIS A 9 0.19 9.50 11.99
CA HIS A 9 -0.74 10.17 11.08
C HIS A 9 -0.07 11.23 10.18
N ALA A 10 0.72 12.15 10.75
CA ALA A 10 1.43 13.17 9.98
C ALA A 10 2.47 12.55 9.03
N PHE A 11 3.12 11.46 9.45
CA PHE A 11 4.07 10.71 8.62
C PHE A 11 3.40 10.05 7.41
N LEU A 12 2.16 9.55 7.57
CA LEU A 12 1.41 8.91 6.49
C LEU A 12 0.81 9.93 5.50
N GLU A 13 0.33 11.08 5.98
CA GLU A 13 -0.22 12.12 5.11
C GLU A 13 0.84 12.77 4.21
N GLU A 14 2.05 12.99 4.72
CA GLU A 14 3.17 13.50 3.92
C GLU A 14 3.69 12.47 2.90
N GLN A 15 3.60 11.18 3.21
CA GLN A 15 4.07 10.10 2.33
C GLN A 15 3.04 9.68 1.25
N TRP A 16 1.74 9.89 1.48
CA TRP A 16 0.67 9.39 0.60
C TRP A 16 -0.02 10.45 -0.27
N ASN A 17 0.24 11.75 -0.08
CA ASN A 17 -0.27 12.77 -1.00
C ASN A 17 0.39 12.62 -2.38
N GLY A 18 -0.23 11.80 -3.24
CA GLY A 18 0.17 11.43 -4.59
C GLY A 18 0.00 12.54 -5.63
N GLU A 19 0.30 13.78 -5.27
CA GLU A 19 0.51 14.82 -6.28
C GLU A 19 1.83 14.53 -7.00
N GLU A 20 1.74 14.03 -8.24
CA GLU A 20 2.91 13.94 -9.13
C GLU A 20 3.42 15.35 -9.42
N LYS A 21 4.42 15.78 -8.67
CA LYS A 21 5.22 16.94 -9.05
C LYS A 21 6.24 16.50 -10.11
N PRO A 22 6.44 17.27 -11.19
CA PRO A 22 7.50 17.01 -12.19
C PRO A 22 8.89 16.83 -11.56
N GLU A 23 9.07 17.38 -10.35
CA GLU A 23 10.25 17.27 -9.48
C GLU A 23 10.57 15.82 -9.06
N GLU A 24 9.63 14.86 -9.19
CA GLU A 24 9.84 13.47 -8.78
C GLU A 24 10.78 12.69 -9.73
N PHE A 25 10.73 12.94 -11.04
CA PHE A 25 11.62 12.22 -11.97
C PHE A 25 13.08 12.65 -11.81
N GLU A 26 13.33 13.94 -11.64
CA GLU A 26 14.68 14.47 -11.43
C GLU A 26 15.28 14.01 -10.10
N THR A 27 14.47 13.87 -9.06
CA THR A 27 14.93 13.36 -7.76
C THR A 27 15.26 11.88 -7.84
N VAL A 28 14.44 11.06 -8.48
CA VAL A 28 14.73 9.63 -8.69
C VAL A 28 16.02 9.45 -9.47
N LEU A 29 16.26 10.22 -10.55
CA LEU A 29 17.51 10.16 -11.32
C LEU A 29 18.77 10.46 -10.49
N LYS A 30 18.67 11.39 -9.53
CA LYS A 30 19.78 11.77 -8.65
C LYS A 30 20.09 10.72 -7.59
N VAL A 31 19.07 10.00 -7.11
CA VAL A 31 19.20 9.03 -6.02
C VAL A 31 19.52 7.62 -6.53
N VAL A 32 18.96 7.23 -7.68
CA VAL A 32 19.15 5.90 -8.24
C VAL A 32 20.53 5.80 -8.89
N PRO A 33 21.35 4.78 -8.55
CA PRO A 33 22.66 4.59 -9.18
C PRO A 33 22.55 4.40 -10.70
N PRO A 34 23.53 4.86 -11.50
CA PRO A 34 23.48 4.79 -12.96
C PRO A 34 23.22 3.39 -13.54
N SER A 35 23.71 2.33 -12.87
CA SER A 35 23.48 0.93 -13.26
C SER A 35 22.00 0.53 -13.30
N TYR A 36 21.13 1.26 -12.57
CA TYR A 36 19.70 0.99 -12.48
C TYR A 36 18.84 2.01 -13.25
N HIS A 37 19.46 2.93 -14.00
CA HIS A 37 18.72 3.94 -14.76
C HIS A 37 17.80 3.35 -15.85
N GLN A 38 18.08 2.13 -16.31
CA GLN A 38 17.17 1.40 -17.20
C GLN A 38 15.84 0.96 -16.53
N TYR A 39 15.77 0.99 -15.19
CA TYR A 39 14.63 0.57 -14.38
C TYR A 39 13.98 1.74 -13.62
N LEU A 40 14.20 2.99 -14.05
CA LEU A 40 13.62 4.16 -13.39
C LEU A 40 12.10 4.09 -13.29
N ASP A 41 11.48 3.37 -14.23
CA ASP A 41 10.04 3.19 -14.25
C ASP A 41 9.49 2.33 -13.12
N VAL A 42 10.32 1.50 -12.47
CA VAL A 42 9.98 0.75 -11.25
C VAL A 42 9.71 1.69 -10.08
N PHE A 43 10.29 2.88 -10.09
CA PHE A 43 10.10 3.91 -9.06
C PHE A 43 8.91 4.83 -9.33
N SER A 44 8.14 4.61 -10.41
CA SER A 44 6.94 5.39 -10.69
C SER A 44 5.80 5.02 -9.73
N LYS A 45 5.35 6.00 -8.94
CA LYS A 45 4.16 5.84 -8.08
C LYS A 45 2.93 5.43 -8.86
N VAL A 46 2.67 6.04 -10.02
CA VAL A 46 1.53 5.69 -10.88
C VAL A 46 1.61 4.24 -11.36
N LYS A 47 2.78 3.76 -11.79
CA LYS A 47 2.93 2.34 -12.14
C LYS A 47 2.75 1.43 -10.93
N ALA A 48 3.21 1.85 -9.75
CA ALA A 48 3.05 1.11 -8.50
C ALA A 48 1.59 1.01 -8.01
N GLN A 49 0.69 1.90 -8.46
CA GLN A 49 -0.74 1.82 -8.16
C GLN A 49 -1.48 0.68 -8.89
N LYS A 50 -0.79 -0.05 -9.78
CA LYS A 50 -1.36 -1.18 -10.53
C LYS A 50 -0.75 -2.49 -10.07
N LEU A 51 -1.58 -3.49 -9.81
CA LEU A 51 -1.09 -4.84 -9.52
C LEU A 51 -0.30 -5.38 -10.71
N SER A 52 0.80 -6.05 -10.38
CA SER A 52 1.46 -6.91 -11.34
C SER A 52 0.50 -7.99 -11.84
N PRO A 53 0.61 -8.42 -13.11
CA PRO A 53 -0.20 -9.51 -13.62
C PRO A 53 0.07 -10.81 -12.84
N HIS A 54 -0.97 -11.63 -12.69
CA HIS A 54 -0.83 -12.99 -12.14
C HIS A 54 0.21 -13.79 -12.92
N ARG A 55 1.00 -14.60 -12.22
CA ARG A 55 2.06 -15.44 -12.82
C ARG A 55 1.89 -16.89 -12.39
N THR A 56 2.61 -17.78 -13.04
CA THR A 56 2.63 -19.21 -12.67
C THR A 56 3.23 -19.48 -11.29
N CYS A 57 3.86 -18.46 -10.68
CA CYS A 57 4.53 -18.51 -9.39
C CYS A 57 3.83 -17.65 -8.32
N ASP A 58 2.50 -17.51 -8.41
CA ASP A 58 1.73 -16.89 -7.33
C ASP A 58 1.96 -17.67 -6.01
N HIS A 59 2.06 -16.93 -4.90
CA HIS A 59 2.37 -17.53 -3.61
C HIS A 59 1.22 -18.44 -3.17
N HIS A 60 1.48 -19.74 -3.07
CA HIS A 60 0.56 -20.71 -2.47
C HIS A 60 0.74 -20.71 -0.95
N ILE A 61 -0.36 -20.68 -0.20
CA ILE A 61 -0.35 -20.80 1.26
C ILE A 61 -0.77 -22.23 1.59
N GLU A 62 0.17 -23.05 2.03
CA GLU A 62 -0.11 -24.40 2.52
C GLU A 62 -0.63 -24.31 3.97
N LEU A 63 -1.80 -24.89 4.22
CA LEU A 63 -2.40 -24.91 5.55
C LEU A 63 -2.08 -26.23 6.24
N GLU A 64 -1.57 -26.14 7.46
CA GLU A 64 -1.38 -27.30 8.34
C GLU A 64 -2.46 -27.31 9.44
N GLY A 65 -3.16 -28.43 9.62
CA GLY A 65 -4.13 -28.60 10.70
C GLY A 65 -5.56 -28.13 10.39
N LEU A 66 -6.23 -27.55 11.40
CA LEU A 66 -7.63 -27.11 11.32
C LEU A 66 -7.75 -25.71 10.72
N LEU A 67 -8.91 -25.41 10.12
CA LEU A 67 -9.21 -24.08 9.57
C LEU A 67 -9.09 -23.00 10.67
N PRO A 68 -8.57 -21.80 10.33
CA PRO A 68 -8.51 -20.70 11.28
C PRO A 68 -9.93 -20.33 11.76
N PRO A 69 -10.12 -20.07 13.06
CA PRO A 69 -11.42 -19.64 13.57
C PRO A 69 -11.79 -18.27 13.00
N VAL A 70 -13.09 -18.06 12.78
CA VAL A 70 -13.61 -16.74 12.41
C VAL A 70 -13.46 -15.81 13.62
N GLY A 71 -12.53 -14.86 13.52
CA GLY A 71 -12.28 -13.87 14.56
C GLY A 71 -13.36 -12.78 14.61
N VAL A 72 -13.50 -12.15 15.78
CA VAL A 72 -14.29 -10.92 15.91
C VAL A 72 -13.49 -9.71 15.43
N ILE A 73 -14.17 -8.74 14.84
CA ILE A 73 -13.55 -7.46 14.47
C ILE A 73 -13.45 -6.60 15.72
N TYR A 74 -12.25 -6.12 16.06
CA TYR A 74 -12.04 -5.22 17.19
C TYR A 74 -12.61 -3.83 16.89
N SER A 75 -13.20 -3.20 17.91
CA SER A 75 -13.67 -1.82 17.80
C SER A 75 -12.49 -0.86 17.68
N LEU A 76 -12.50 -0.03 16.64
CA LEU A 76 -11.58 1.08 16.46
C LEU A 76 -12.22 2.39 16.96
N SER A 77 -11.40 3.43 17.17
CA SER A 77 -11.92 4.78 17.39
C SER A 77 -12.62 5.29 16.13
N ASN A 78 -13.49 6.32 16.25
CA ASN A 78 -14.20 6.86 15.09
C ASN A 78 -13.22 7.39 14.02
N ASN A 79 -12.18 8.12 14.44
CA ASN A 79 -11.19 8.66 13.51
C ASN A 79 -10.41 7.53 12.81
N ASP A 80 -9.94 6.53 13.56
CA ASP A 80 -9.20 5.41 12.97
C ASP A 80 -10.07 4.60 12.00
N SER A 81 -11.37 4.47 12.30
CA SER A 81 -12.33 3.79 11.44
C SER A 81 -12.52 4.53 10.11
N GLU A 82 -12.74 5.84 10.14
CA GLU A 82 -12.90 6.66 8.93
C GLU A 82 -11.66 6.59 8.04
N THR A 83 -10.47 6.75 8.61
CA THR A 83 -9.19 6.64 7.91
C THR A 83 -8.99 5.25 7.32
N GLN A 84 -9.29 4.20 8.07
CA GLN A 84 -9.20 2.82 7.59
C GLN A 84 -10.17 2.57 6.43
N TRP A 85 -11.40 3.07 6.52
CA TRP A 85 -12.40 2.93 5.45
C TRP A 85 -11.97 3.65 4.17
N ALA A 86 -11.42 4.86 4.27
CA ALA A 86 -10.88 5.58 3.12
C ALA A 86 -9.76 4.79 2.42
N TYR A 87 -8.81 4.26 3.20
CA TYR A 87 -7.73 3.43 2.67
C TYR A 87 -8.25 2.16 2.01
N ILE A 88 -9.18 1.44 2.65
CA ILE A 88 -9.76 0.21 2.07
C ILE A 88 -10.48 0.54 0.77
N SER A 89 -11.29 1.60 0.73
CA SER A 89 -12.02 2.03 -0.46
C SER A 89 -11.07 2.33 -1.61
N GLU A 90 -10.02 3.12 -1.38
CA GLU A 90 -9.02 3.46 -2.38
C GLU A 90 -8.31 2.20 -2.94
N ASN A 91 -7.97 1.24 -2.07
CA ASN A 91 -7.30 0.01 -2.49
C ASN A 91 -8.24 -0.99 -3.17
N VAL A 92 -9.55 -0.93 -2.90
CA VAL A 92 -10.57 -1.67 -3.66
C VAL A 92 -10.69 -1.08 -5.07
N GLU A 93 -10.72 0.25 -5.21
CA GLU A 93 -10.74 0.93 -6.51
C GLU A 93 -9.50 0.64 -7.36
N LYS A 94 -8.32 0.59 -6.72
CA LYS A 94 -7.05 0.16 -7.36
C LYS A 94 -7.03 -1.33 -7.73
N GLY A 95 -7.96 -2.13 -7.22
CA GLY A 95 -8.05 -3.57 -7.43
C GLY A 95 -7.06 -4.39 -6.60
N PHE A 96 -6.44 -3.79 -5.56
CA PHE A 96 -5.53 -4.46 -4.63
C PHE A 96 -6.31 -5.38 -3.69
N ASN A 97 -7.47 -4.90 -3.25
CA ASN A 97 -8.41 -5.65 -2.43
C ASN A 97 -9.63 -6.04 -3.27
N ARG A 98 -10.18 -7.22 -3.02
CA ARG A 98 -11.41 -7.69 -3.65
C ARG A 98 -12.39 -8.09 -2.56
N SER A 99 -13.66 -7.72 -2.73
CA SER A 99 -14.72 -8.18 -1.82
C SER A 99 -14.86 -9.70 -1.94
N THR A 100 -14.70 -10.39 -0.83
CA THR A 100 -14.96 -11.83 -0.72
C THR A 100 -16.20 -12.05 0.14
N CYS A 101 -17.13 -12.89 -0.31
CA CYS A 101 -18.24 -13.31 0.52
C CYS A 101 -17.72 -14.28 1.59
N LEU A 102 -17.82 -13.91 2.87
CA LEU A 102 -17.57 -14.81 4.00
C LEU A 102 -18.82 -15.60 4.43
N PHE A 103 -19.93 -15.49 3.69
CA PHE A 103 -21.22 -16.17 3.98
C PHE A 103 -22.03 -16.49 2.71
N CYS A 104 -21.52 -17.35 1.83
CA CYS A 104 -22.34 -18.07 0.85
C CYS A 104 -22.08 -19.57 0.98
#